data_AF-A0A8J3S226-F1
#
_entry.id   AF-A0A8J3S226-F1
#
_cell.length_a   1.000
_cell.length_b   1.000
_cell.length_c   1.000
_cell.angle_alpha   90.00
_cell.angle_beta   90.00
_cell.angle_gamma   90.00
#
_symmetry.space_group_name_H-M   'P 1'
#
loop_
_entity.id
_entity.type
_entity.pdbx_description
1 polymer ?
#
loop_
_entity_poly.entity_id
_entity_poly.type
_entity_poly.pdbx_seq_one_letter_code
_entity_poly.pdbx_strand_id
1 'polypeptide(L)'
;MIRIELTAPGGPYPAGKPVPVTVSVVSTSDVLLVGVLDGSEDGSRYPRYRPSISRDGRTVAAPPAPEDPLVGPLRVSDFVRLAPGEPFDPCMTRTLATFETFVPDAPGSYTYELTLDTESDTPEQWLGRVGQTGAPEVLALVRQVPRLRVSASPLTVEVRSAIQG
;
A
#
# COMPACT_ATOMS: atom_id res chain seq x y z
N MET A 1 -13.46 12.89 -1.39
CA MET A 1 -12.18 12.85 -0.65
C MET A 1 -11.87 11.41 -0.32
N ILE A 2 -10.66 10.95 -0.61
CA ILE A 2 -10.17 9.62 -0.21
C ILE A 2 -9.26 9.78 1.01
N ARG A 3 -9.37 8.85 1.97
CA ARG A 3 -8.53 8.78 3.17
C ARG A 3 -8.00 7.35 3.34
N ILE A 4 -6.77 7.25 3.82
CA ILE A 4 -6.15 5.98 4.20
C ILE A 4 -6.00 5.96 5.73
N GLU A 5 -6.33 4.83 6.33
CA GLU A 5 -6.19 4.55 7.75
C GLU A 5 -5.26 3.36 7.95
N LEU A 6 -4.31 3.50 8.87
CA LEU A 6 -3.44 2.43 9.33
C LEU A 6 -3.86 2.07 10.76
N THR A 7 -4.00 0.78 11.05
CA THR A 7 -4.28 0.32 12.42
C THR A 7 -3.36 -0.81 12.82
N ALA A 8 -3.05 -0.90 14.12
CA ALA A 8 -2.26 -1.97 14.73
C ALA A 8 -2.90 -2.36 16.07
N PRO A 9 -2.49 -3.50 16.67
CA PRO A 9 -2.92 -3.86 18.02
C PRO A 9 -2.61 -2.74 19.03
N GLY A 10 -3.52 -2.51 19.96
CA GLY A 10 -3.34 -1.50 21.00
C GLY A 10 -2.26 -1.89 22.02
N GLY A 11 -1.52 -0.88 22.50
CA GLY A 11 -0.48 -1.03 23.50
C GLY A 11 0.88 -1.51 22.94
N PRO A 12 1.89 -1.69 23.81
CA PRO A 12 3.24 -2.03 23.34
C PRO A 12 3.33 -3.44 22.71
N TYR A 13 3.87 -3.51 21.49
CA TYR A 13 4.07 -4.75 20.74
C TYR A 13 5.44 -5.39 21.06
N PRO A 14 5.57 -6.72 21.16
CA PRO A 14 6.88 -7.34 21.42
C PRO A 14 7.82 -7.25 20.21
N ALA A 15 9.09 -6.91 20.46
CA ALA A 15 10.16 -7.04 19.48
C ALA A 15 10.32 -8.50 19.00
N GLY A 16 10.91 -8.69 17.81
CA GLY A 16 11.18 -10.00 17.23
C GLY A 16 9.99 -10.63 16.50
N LYS A 17 8.88 -9.92 16.32
CA LYS A 17 7.73 -10.33 15.50
C LYS A 17 7.23 -9.19 14.63
N PRO A 18 6.73 -9.45 13.40
CA PRO A 18 6.07 -8.43 12.61
C PRO A 18 4.85 -7.85 13.32
N VAL A 19 4.70 -6.53 13.28
CA VAL A 19 3.50 -5.86 13.79
C VAL A 19 2.39 -6.05 12.76
N PRO A 20 1.21 -6.58 13.14
CA PRO A 20 0.11 -6.78 12.19
C PRO A 20 -0.59 -5.45 11.92
N VAL A 21 -0.01 -4.66 11.02
CA VAL A 21 -0.58 -3.40 10.54
C VAL A 21 -1.60 -3.69 9.45
N THR A 22 -2.82 -3.18 9.61
CA THR A 22 -3.86 -3.25 8.58
C THR A 22 -4.06 -1.89 7.93
N VAL A 23 -4.55 -1.91 6.68
CA VAL A 23 -4.81 -0.73 5.87
C VAL A 23 -6.29 -0.68 5.54
N SER A 24 -6.90 0.49 5.64
CA SER A 24 -8.24 0.74 5.11
C SER A 24 -8.28 2.02 4.30
N VAL A 25 -8.98 1.99 3.17
CA VAL A 25 -9.24 3.13 2.32
C VAL A 25 -10.72 3.43 2.34
N VAL A 26 -11.08 4.69 2.59
CA VAL A 26 -12.47 5.17 2.56
C VAL A 26 -12.58 6.38 1.63
N SER A 27 -13.71 6.51 0.95
CA SER A 27 -14.01 7.65 0.08
C SER A 27 -15.32 8.31 0.50
N THR A 28 -15.41 9.64 0.36
CA THR A 28 -16.69 10.38 0.51
C THR A 28 -17.52 10.44 -0.79
N SER A 29 -17.06 9.76 -1.83
CA SER A 29 -17.66 9.78 -3.17
C SER A 29 -17.56 8.38 -3.78
N ASP A 30 -18.46 8.07 -4.72
CA ASP A 30 -18.34 6.86 -5.52
C ASP A 30 -17.06 6.94 -6.36
N VAL A 31 -16.15 6.00 -6.17
CA VAL A 31 -14.84 5.98 -6.84
C VAL A 31 -14.47 4.57 -7.28
N LEU A 32 -13.71 4.50 -8.36
CA LEU A 32 -13.05 3.27 -8.78
C LEU A 32 -11.62 3.29 -8.26
N LEU A 33 -11.22 2.24 -7.53
CA LEU A 33 -9.87 2.07 -7.01
C LEU A 33 -9.27 0.74 -7.47
N VAL A 34 -7.96 0.63 -7.33
CA VAL A 34 -7.21 -0.61 -7.55
C VAL A 34 -6.42 -0.87 -6.27
N GLY A 35 -6.49 -2.10 -5.76
CA GLY A 35 -5.73 -2.53 -4.59
C GLY A 35 -4.22 -2.63 -4.85
N VAL A 36 -3.50 -3.22 -3.91
CA VAL A 36 -2.07 -3.51 -4.05
C VAL A 36 -1.89 -4.58 -5.12
N LEU A 37 -0.97 -4.35 -6.06
CA LEU A 37 -0.60 -5.29 -7.10
C LEU A 37 0.91 -5.57 -7.07
N ASP A 38 1.39 -6.58 -7.82
CA ASP A 38 2.84 -6.74 -8.06
C ASP A 38 3.42 -5.41 -8.58
N GLY A 39 4.49 -4.88 -7.99
CA GLY A 39 5.11 -3.63 -8.43
C GLY A 39 4.38 -2.34 -8.06
N SER A 40 3.27 -2.43 -7.31
CA SER A 40 2.69 -1.25 -6.66
C SER A 40 3.62 -0.69 -5.58
N GLU A 41 4.34 -1.57 -4.90
CA GLU A 41 5.12 -1.22 -3.72
C GLU A 41 6.51 -0.65 -4.07
N ASP A 42 7.24 -1.33 -4.96
CA ASP A 42 8.55 -0.87 -5.48
C ASP A 42 8.44 0.28 -6.50
N GLY A 43 7.22 0.62 -6.92
CA GLY A 43 6.93 1.73 -7.83
C GLY A 43 7.03 1.39 -9.33
N SER A 44 7.21 0.12 -9.69
CA SER A 44 7.24 -0.37 -11.07
C SER A 44 5.97 -0.09 -11.86
N ARG A 45 4.81 -0.01 -11.20
CA ARG A 45 3.55 0.40 -11.82
C ARG A 45 2.65 1.18 -10.89
N TYR A 46 1.61 1.77 -11.47
CA TYR A 46 0.46 2.31 -10.77
C TYR A 46 -0.62 1.24 -10.51
N PRO A 47 -1.45 1.39 -9.45
CA PRO A 47 -1.30 2.38 -8.38
C PRO A 47 -0.04 2.10 -7.55
N ARG A 48 0.61 3.15 -7.05
CA ARG A 48 1.77 3.02 -6.18
C ARG A 48 1.35 3.09 -4.73
N TYR A 49 1.67 2.07 -3.96
CA TYR A 49 1.48 2.04 -2.51
C TYR A 49 2.85 2.05 -1.86
N ARG A 50 3.27 3.19 -1.30
CA ARG A 50 4.62 3.38 -0.77
C ARG A 50 4.61 3.30 0.75
N PRO A 51 4.72 2.09 1.34
CA PRO A 51 4.91 1.94 2.78
C PRO A 51 6.32 2.41 3.17
N SER A 52 6.44 2.95 4.37
CA SER A 52 7.74 3.17 5.01
C SER A 52 7.61 3.00 6.51
N ILE A 53 8.69 2.54 7.13
CA ILE A 53 8.78 2.40 8.57
C ILE A 53 10.03 3.16 9.02
N SER A 54 9.85 4.04 9.99
CA SER A 54 10.95 4.82 10.57
C SER A 54 11.06 4.60 12.08
N ARG A 55 12.28 4.80 12.58
CA ARG A 55 12.63 4.83 14.00
C ARG A 55 13.64 5.94 14.22
N ASP A 56 13.43 6.76 15.25
CA ASP A 56 14.32 7.88 15.60
C ASP A 56 14.62 8.81 14.40
N GLY A 57 13.60 9.05 13.56
CA GLY A 57 13.70 9.88 12.36
C GLY A 57 14.45 9.25 11.18
N ARG A 58 14.82 7.97 11.25
CA ARG A 58 15.50 7.23 10.18
C ARG A 58 14.59 6.15 9.63
N THR A 59 14.48 6.05 8.30
CA THR A 59 13.80 4.94 7.64
C THR A 59 14.57 3.64 7.91
N VAL A 60 13.91 2.68 8.55
CA VAL A 60 14.43 1.34 8.86
C VAL A 60 13.87 0.27 7.95
N ALA A 61 12.74 0.54 7.28
CA ALA A 61 12.23 -0.31 6.20
C ALA A 61 11.50 0.54 5.16
N ALA A 62 11.70 0.17 3.90
CA ALA A 62 11.02 0.70 2.73
C ALA A 62 11.09 -0.36 1.62
N PRO A 63 10.23 -0.25 0.60
CA PRO A 63 10.30 -1.11 -0.57
C PRO A 63 11.71 -1.08 -1.18
N PRO A 64 12.22 -2.24 -1.65
CA PRO A 64 13.47 -2.26 -2.39
C PRO A 64 13.33 -1.47 -3.70
N ALA A 65 14.46 -1.07 -4.28
CA ALA A 65 14.44 -0.57 -5.64
C ALA A 65 13.90 -1.67 -6.58
N PRO A 66 13.12 -1.31 -7.61
CA PRO A 66 12.57 -2.30 -8.51
C PRO A 66 13.69 -3.02 -9.28
N GLU A 67 13.78 -4.34 -9.10
CA GLU A 67 14.64 -5.22 -9.88
C GLU A 67 13.78 -5.90 -10.95
N ASP A 68 14.07 -5.61 -12.23
CA ASP A 68 13.41 -6.13 -13.45
C ASP A 68 11.97 -6.67 -13.25
N PRO A 69 10.95 -5.79 -13.25
CA PRO A 69 9.65 -6.13 -12.71
C PRO A 69 8.90 -7.12 -13.61
N LEU A 70 8.94 -8.40 -13.23
CA LEU A 70 8.02 -9.41 -13.74
C LEU A 70 6.63 -9.23 -13.10
N VAL A 71 5.99 -8.09 -13.31
CA VAL A 71 4.68 -7.81 -12.71
C VAL A 71 3.54 -8.33 -13.59
N GLY A 72 2.50 -8.88 -12.98
CA GLY A 72 1.36 -9.48 -13.68
C GLY A 72 0.51 -8.46 -14.45
N PRO A 73 -0.34 -8.90 -15.40
CA PRO A 73 -1.24 -8.01 -16.14
C PRO A 73 -2.29 -7.39 -15.21
N LEU A 74 -2.69 -6.15 -15.52
CA LEU A 74 -3.83 -5.50 -14.89
C LEU A 74 -5.13 -6.03 -15.53
N ARG A 75 -6.08 -6.44 -14.70
CA ARG A 75 -7.35 -7.08 -15.10
C ARG A 75 -8.53 -6.26 -14.65
N VAL A 76 -9.68 -6.46 -15.30
CA VAL A 76 -10.96 -5.84 -14.89
C VAL A 76 -11.32 -6.18 -13.43
N SER A 77 -10.97 -7.39 -12.97
CA SER A 77 -11.21 -7.84 -11.59
C SER A 77 -10.39 -7.11 -10.53
N ASP A 78 -9.35 -6.38 -10.93
CA ASP A 78 -8.49 -5.65 -9.99
C ASP A 78 -9.09 -4.28 -9.62
N PHE A 79 -10.14 -3.85 -10.32
CA PHE A 79 -10.85 -2.61 -10.06
C PHE A 79 -12.01 -2.84 -9.10
N VAL A 80 -12.03 -2.06 -8.03
CA VAL A 80 -13.04 -2.09 -6.98
C VAL A 80 -13.79 -0.78 -7.02
N ARG A 81 -15.12 -0.86 -7.14
CA ARG A 81 -15.98 0.30 -6.98
C ARG A 81 -16.29 0.45 -5.50
N LEU A 82 -15.97 1.63 -4.96
CA LEU A 82 -16.16 1.97 -3.56
C LEU A 82 -17.31 2.96 -3.42
N ALA A 83 -18.36 2.58 -2.70
CA ALA A 83 -19.43 3.50 -2.36
C ALA A 83 -18.95 4.54 -1.31
N PRO A 84 -19.61 5.71 -1.22
CA PRO A 84 -19.30 6.67 -0.16
C PRO A 84 -19.41 6.05 1.24
N GLY A 85 -18.32 6.15 2.02
CA GLY A 85 -18.23 5.65 3.40
C GLY A 85 -17.97 4.14 3.53
N GLU A 86 -17.94 3.40 2.43
CA GLU A 86 -17.57 1.98 2.45
C GLU A 86 -16.05 1.84 2.68
N PRO A 87 -15.61 0.97 3.61
CA PRO A 87 -14.19 0.67 3.79
C PRO A 87 -13.72 -0.36 2.77
N PHE A 88 -12.54 -0.13 2.21
CA PHE A 88 -11.84 -1.04 1.32
C PHE A 88 -10.49 -1.41 1.91
N ASP A 89 -10.19 -2.71 1.98
CA ASP A 89 -8.84 -3.18 2.28
C ASP A 89 -8.07 -3.33 0.95
N PRO A 90 -7.08 -2.45 0.66
CA PRO A 90 -6.31 -2.54 -0.57
C PRO A 90 -5.43 -3.80 -0.61
N CYS A 91 -5.25 -4.48 0.52
CA CYS A 91 -4.37 -5.64 0.64
C CYS A 91 -5.09 -6.99 0.45
N MET A 92 -6.39 -7.01 0.11
CA MET A 92 -7.18 -8.26 0.03
C MET A 92 -6.60 -9.32 -0.92
N THR A 93 -6.00 -8.91 -2.03
CA THR A 93 -5.39 -9.81 -3.02
C THR A 93 -3.88 -9.94 -2.85
N ARG A 94 -3.25 -9.00 -2.14
CA ARG A 94 -1.81 -8.91 -1.95
C ARG A 94 -1.46 -7.98 -0.81
N THR A 95 -0.53 -8.39 0.05
CA THR A 95 -0.04 -7.61 1.18
C THR A 95 0.98 -6.54 0.77
N LEU A 96 1.20 -5.58 1.67
CA LEU A 96 2.37 -4.69 1.62
C LEU A 96 3.54 -5.42 2.30
N ALA A 97 4.49 -5.90 1.50
CA ALA A 97 5.60 -6.71 1.96
C ALA A 97 6.45 -5.99 3.03
N THR A 98 6.67 -4.67 2.88
CA THR A 98 7.40 -3.86 3.87
C THR A 98 6.73 -3.93 5.24
N PHE A 99 5.40 -3.89 5.32
CA PHE A 99 4.69 -3.98 6.60
C PHE A 99 4.60 -5.41 7.12
N GLU A 100 4.37 -6.38 6.23
CA GLU A 100 4.21 -7.79 6.59
C GLU A 100 5.50 -8.43 7.10
N THR A 101 6.65 -8.08 6.50
CA THR A 101 7.92 -8.76 6.74
C THR A 101 8.85 -8.02 7.70
N PHE A 102 8.59 -6.74 7.98
CA PHE A 102 9.43 -5.98 8.91
C PHE A 102 9.28 -6.50 10.34
N VAL A 103 10.42 -6.87 10.92
CA VAL A 103 10.53 -7.32 12.31
C VAL A 103 11.31 -6.27 13.11
N PRO A 104 10.68 -5.52 14.02
CA PRO A 104 11.41 -4.62 14.91
C PRO A 104 12.31 -5.46 15.83
N ASP A 105 13.61 -5.18 15.80
CA ASP A 105 14.65 -5.94 16.50
C ASP A 105 14.95 -5.39 17.90
N ALA A 106 14.53 -4.16 18.18
CA ALA A 106 14.78 -3.48 19.44
C ALA A 106 13.57 -2.67 19.92
N PRO A 107 13.45 -2.47 21.25
CA PRO A 107 12.42 -1.62 21.83
C PRO A 107 12.52 -0.17 21.35
N GLY A 108 11.39 0.51 21.28
CA GLY A 108 11.29 1.91 20.89
C GLY A 108 10.02 2.21 20.09
N SER A 109 9.90 3.47 19.70
CA SER A 109 8.78 3.96 18.91
C SER A 109 9.07 3.81 17.42
N TYR A 110 8.19 3.11 16.70
CA TYR A 110 8.27 2.94 15.25
C TYR A 110 7.09 3.65 14.59
N THR A 111 7.36 4.42 13.55
CA THR A 111 6.34 5.15 12.79
C THR A 111 6.14 4.48 11.44
N TYR A 112 4.92 4.01 11.21
CA TYR A 112 4.45 3.41 9.95
C TYR A 112 3.73 4.48 9.14
N GLU A 113 4.11 4.61 7.88
CA GLU A 113 3.55 5.57 6.93
C GLU A 113 3.20 4.86 5.63
N LEU A 114 2.13 5.29 4.98
CA LEU A 114 1.71 4.78 3.69
C LEU A 114 1.23 5.92 2.81
N THR A 115 1.74 5.98 1.59
CA THR A 115 1.25 6.90 0.55
C THR A 115 0.70 6.11 -0.63
N LEU A 116 -0.56 6.40 -1.01
CA LEU A 116 -1.14 6.00 -2.29
C LEU A 116 -0.88 7.10 -3.32
N ASP A 117 -0.39 6.69 -4.48
CA ASP A 117 -0.17 7.55 -5.64
C ASP A 117 -0.81 6.90 -6.87
N THR A 118 -1.82 7.59 -7.41
CA THR A 118 -2.58 7.23 -8.62
C THR A 118 -2.49 8.33 -9.68
N GLU A 119 -1.50 9.23 -9.59
CA GLU A 119 -1.43 10.46 -10.41
C GLU A 119 -1.14 10.21 -11.90
N SER A 120 -0.68 9.03 -12.31
CA SER A 120 -0.33 8.80 -13.71
C SER A 120 -1.55 8.77 -14.63
N ASP A 121 -1.53 9.66 -15.62
CA ASP A 121 -2.45 9.66 -16.76
C ASP A 121 -2.00 8.78 -17.94
N THR A 122 -0.80 8.20 -17.86
CA THR A 122 -0.24 7.34 -18.91
C THR A 122 -0.62 5.88 -18.62
N PRO A 123 -1.58 5.28 -19.35
CA PRO A 123 -2.07 3.94 -19.02
C PRO A 123 -0.97 2.88 -19.02
N GLU A 124 0.07 3.03 -19.84
CA GLU A 124 1.22 2.13 -19.90
C GLU A 124 1.97 2.04 -18.57
N GLN A 125 1.92 3.09 -17.73
CA GLN A 125 2.52 3.06 -16.38
C GLN A 125 1.67 2.29 -15.36
N TRP A 126 0.43 1.95 -15.70
CA TRP A 126 -0.45 1.05 -14.92
C TRP A 126 -0.28 -0.41 -15.34
N LEU A 127 0.05 -0.62 -16.62
CA LEU A 127 0.24 -1.94 -17.20
C LEU A 127 1.64 -2.45 -16.84
N GLY A 128 1.70 -3.63 -16.25
CA GLY A 128 2.93 -4.15 -15.66
C GLY A 128 4.12 -4.40 -16.62
N ARG A 129 3.98 -4.30 -17.94
CA ARG A 129 5.12 -4.44 -18.88
C ARG A 129 4.93 -3.71 -20.20
N VAL A 130 6.07 -3.44 -20.85
CA VAL A 130 6.18 -3.14 -22.29
C VAL A 130 5.64 -4.32 -23.10
N GLY A 131 4.69 -4.07 -24.00
CA GLY A 131 4.08 -5.08 -24.88
C GLY A 131 2.73 -5.61 -24.42
N GLN A 132 2.25 -5.24 -23.23
CA GLN A 132 0.83 -5.37 -22.92
C GLN A 132 0.07 -4.26 -23.66
N THR A 133 -0.54 -4.58 -24.80
CA THR A 133 -1.61 -3.75 -25.35
C THR A 133 -2.82 -3.94 -24.44
N GLY A 134 -2.87 -3.19 -23.34
CA GLY A 134 -3.93 -3.32 -22.35
C GLY A 134 -5.30 -3.39 -23.03
N ALA A 135 -6.13 -4.35 -22.60
CA ALA A 135 -7.45 -4.51 -23.19
C ALA A 135 -8.21 -3.16 -23.13
N PRO A 136 -8.94 -2.75 -24.19
CA PRO A 136 -9.60 -1.45 -24.23
C PRO A 136 -10.48 -1.16 -23.00
N GLU A 137 -11.11 -2.21 -22.46
CA GLU A 137 -11.88 -2.16 -21.21
C GLU A 137 -11.03 -1.78 -19.98
N VAL A 138 -9.83 -2.36 -19.82
CA VAL A 138 -8.91 -2.03 -18.72
C VAL A 138 -8.44 -0.59 -18.85
N LEU A 139 -8.08 -0.14 -20.05
CA LEU A 139 -7.68 1.25 -20.30
C LEU A 139 -8.80 2.24 -19.97
N ALA A 140 -10.06 1.89 -20.29
CA ALA A 140 -11.21 2.69 -19.94
C ALA A 140 -11.45 2.76 -18.43
N LEU A 141 -11.17 1.68 -17.69
CA LEU A 141 -11.26 1.66 -16.23
C LEU A 141 -10.12 2.46 -15.58
N VAL A 142 -8.88 2.35 -16.07
CA VAL A 142 -7.74 3.15 -15.59
C VAL A 142 -8.03 4.66 -15.66
N ARG A 143 -8.75 5.12 -16.68
CA ARG A 143 -9.16 6.53 -16.83
C ARG A 143 -10.22 6.98 -15.83
N GLN A 144 -10.95 6.05 -15.21
CA GLN A 144 -11.95 6.34 -14.19
C GLN A 144 -11.37 6.36 -12.77
N VAL A 145 -10.16 5.82 -12.57
CA VAL A 145 -9.48 5.89 -11.29
C VAL A 145 -9.10 7.34 -11.00
N PRO A 146 -9.47 7.91 -9.84
CA PRO A 146 -9.09 9.27 -9.48
C PRO A 146 -7.58 9.47 -9.50
N ARG A 147 -7.11 10.59 -10.05
CA ARG A 147 -5.70 10.99 -10.02
C ARG A 147 -5.41 11.74 -8.74
N LEU A 148 -4.66 11.12 -7.83
CA LEU A 148 -4.34 11.72 -6.55
C LEU A 148 -3.07 11.16 -5.96
N ARG A 149 -2.53 11.91 -5.01
CA ARG A 149 -1.58 11.41 -4.01
C ARG A 149 -2.15 11.69 -2.63
N VAL A 150 -2.28 10.64 -1.81
CA VAL A 150 -2.79 10.75 -0.45
C VAL A 150 -1.95 9.90 0.50
N SER A 151 -1.62 10.46 1.65
CA SER A 151 -0.89 9.78 2.71
C SER A 151 -1.83 9.47 3.87
N ALA A 152 -1.65 8.31 4.47
CA ALA A 152 -2.29 7.99 5.74
C ALA A 152 -1.79 8.92 6.85
N SER A 153 -2.58 9.09 7.90
CA SER A 153 -2.02 9.61 9.16
C SER A 153 -0.96 8.62 9.67
N PRO A 154 0.24 9.08 10.06
CA PRO A 154 1.28 8.17 10.55
C PRO A 154 0.79 7.36 11.76
N LEU A 155 1.04 6.06 11.73
CA LEU A 155 0.72 5.15 12.84
C LEU A 155 1.99 4.93 13.67
N THR A 156 1.94 5.34 14.94
CA THR A 156 3.04 5.09 15.88
C THR A 156 2.75 3.82 16.68
N VAL A 157 3.72 2.91 16.68
CA VAL A 157 3.66 1.66 17.43
C VAL A 157 4.83 1.62 18.41
N GLU A 158 4.50 1.52 19.69
CA GLU A 158 5.49 1.30 20.74
C GLU A 158 5.91 -0.17 20.75
N VAL A 159 7.20 -0.44 20.66
CA VAL A 159 7.78 -1.78 20.74
C VAL A 159 8.49 -1.96 22.08
N ARG A 160 8.20 -3.07 22.76
CA ARG A 160 8.86 -3.49 24.01
C ARG A 160 9.77 -4.68 23.78
N SER A 161 10.68 -4.93 24.72
CA SER A 161 11.52 -6.13 24.71
C SER A 161 10.68 -7.39 24.61
N ALA A 162 11.14 -8.38 23.84
CA ALA A 162 10.58 -9.71 23.88
C ALA A 162 10.73 -10.26 25.31
N ILE A 163 9.65 -10.81 25.87
CA ILE A 163 9.74 -11.54 27.14
C ILE A 163 10.52 -12.82 26.82
N GLN A 164 11.74 -12.94 27.35
CA GLN A 164 12.47 -14.21 27.35
C GLN A 164 11.68 -15.18 28.24
N GLY A 165 10.97 -16.12 27.62
CA GLY A 165 10.41 -17.29 28.27
C GLY A 165 11.43 -18.42 28.33
#